data_AF-A0A933A8C0-F1
#
_entry.id   AF-A0A933A8C0-F1
#
_cell.length_a   1.000
_cell.length_b   1.000
_cell.length_c   1.000
_cell.angle_alpha   90.00
_cell.angle_beta   90.00
_cell.angle_gamma   90.00
#
_symmetry.space_group_name_H-M   'P 1'
#
loop_
_entity.id
_entity.type
_entity.pdbx_description
1 polymer ?
#
loop_
_entity_poly.entity_id
_entity_poly.type
_entity_poly.pdbx_seq_one_letter_code
_entity_poly.pdbx_strand_id
1 'polypeptide(L)'
;MERFRAVVENRHQYARDWKARTNGKVMGYLCPTMPEELIYAAGVLPVRLLSRYEPDDVSERYLPPGACPNSRNILLQLAKGRYDYLDGVGCSWGCDWLRHTFSSWQIHGNTPYNYNIFVPVFAQGRQAKTLLQGELEIFKESLEEWTGNTVTEQALD
;
A
#
# COMPACT_ATOMS: atom_id res chain seq x y z
N MET A 1 4.16 -20.94 -17.81
CA MET A 1 3.43 -19.67 -18.04
C MET A 1 2.02 -19.69 -17.45
N GLU A 2 1.27 -20.80 -17.55
CA GLU A 2 -0.12 -20.90 -17.04
C GLU A 2 -0.27 -20.53 -15.56
N ARG A 3 0.63 -21.03 -14.70
CA ARG A 3 0.64 -20.70 -13.27
C ARG A 3 0.69 -19.19 -13.00
N PHE A 4 1.57 -18.46 -13.69
CA PHE A 4 1.69 -17.00 -13.51
C PHE A 4 0.45 -16.26 -14.00
N ARG A 5 -0.13 -16.70 -15.13
CA ARG A 5 -1.37 -16.12 -15.65
C ARG A 5 -2.52 -16.30 -14.65
N ALA A 6 -2.68 -17.50 -14.10
CA ALA A 6 -3.70 -17.79 -13.11
C ALA A 6 -3.56 -16.92 -11.85
N VAL A 7 -2.32 -16.67 -11.40
CA VAL A 7 -2.05 -15.76 -10.26
C VAL A 7 -2.45 -14.32 -10.58
N VAL A 8 -2.13 -13.80 -11.77
CA VAL A 8 -2.47 -12.42 -12.15
C VAL A 8 -3.98 -12.22 -12.28
N GLU A 9 -4.67 -13.21 -12.86
CA GLU A 9 -6.13 -13.21 -13.04
C GLU A 9 -6.86 -13.28 -11.69
N ASN A 10 -6.35 -14.09 -10.76
CA ASN A 10 -6.93 -14.31 -9.43
C ASN A 10 -6.16 -13.59 -8.30
N ARG A 11 -5.44 -12.51 -8.61
CA ARG A 11 -4.50 -11.85 -7.66
C ARG A 11 -5.13 -11.40 -6.34
N HIS A 12 -6.44 -11.15 -6.35
CA HIS A 12 -7.20 -10.77 -5.16
C HIS A 12 -7.55 -11.97 -4.27
N GLN A 13 -7.70 -13.15 -4.86
CA GLN A 13 -8.17 -14.34 -4.17
C GLN A 13 -7.21 -14.77 -3.06
N TYR A 14 -5.90 -14.73 -3.33
CA TYR A 14 -4.89 -15.09 -2.34
C TYR A 14 -5.00 -14.24 -1.07
N ALA A 15 -5.20 -12.92 -1.19
CA ALA A 15 -5.33 -12.04 -0.04
C ALA A 15 -6.61 -12.33 0.77
N ARG A 16 -7.72 -12.65 0.09
CA ARG A 16 -8.98 -13.07 0.73
C ARG A 16 -8.82 -14.39 1.48
N ASP A 17 -8.22 -15.39 0.83
CA ASP A 17 -7.95 -16.71 1.43
C ASP A 17 -6.98 -16.60 2.60
N TRP A 18 -5.96 -15.74 2.47
CA TRP A 18 -5.02 -15.44 3.56
C TRP A 18 -5.74 -14.82 4.75
N LYS A 19 -6.61 -13.83 4.51
CA LYS A 19 -7.40 -13.20 5.56
C LYS A 19 -8.34 -14.19 6.23
N ALA A 20 -8.99 -15.06 5.46
CA ALA A 20 -9.88 -16.10 5.99
C ALA A 20 -9.15 -17.14 6.85
N ARG A 21 -7.92 -17.54 6.47
CA ARG A 21 -7.15 -18.58 7.20
C ARG A 21 -6.41 -18.05 8.43
N THR A 22 -5.98 -16.78 8.43
CA THR A 22 -5.18 -16.21 9.53
C THR A 22 -5.96 -15.26 10.43
N ASN A 23 -7.13 -14.76 9.96
CA ASN A 23 -7.82 -13.62 10.56
C ASN A 23 -6.94 -12.36 10.68
N GLY A 24 -5.86 -12.28 9.87
CA GLY A 24 -4.90 -11.19 9.88
C GLY A 24 -5.39 -9.97 9.11
N LYS A 25 -4.64 -8.87 9.21
CA LYS A 25 -4.91 -7.63 8.48
C LYS A 25 -4.18 -7.62 7.13
N VAL A 26 -4.75 -6.93 6.15
CA VAL A 26 -4.15 -6.76 4.82
C VAL A 26 -3.92 -5.28 4.54
N MET A 27 -2.70 -4.91 4.19
CA MET A 27 -2.34 -3.53 3.85
C MET A 27 -1.98 -3.44 2.36
N GLY A 28 -2.72 -2.64 1.61
CA GLY A 28 -2.41 -2.33 0.22
C GLY A 28 -1.30 -1.28 0.15
N TYR A 29 -0.35 -1.38 -0.78
CA TYR A 29 0.67 -0.33 -0.95
C TYR A 29 0.89 0.10 -2.40
N LEU A 30 1.16 1.39 -2.59
CA LEU A 30 1.18 2.06 -3.89
C LEU A 30 2.59 2.18 -4.51
N CYS A 31 3.61 2.44 -3.70
CA CYS A 31 4.96 2.79 -4.19
C CYS A 31 5.96 1.66 -3.86
N PRO A 32 6.88 1.29 -4.78
CA PRO A 32 7.74 0.12 -4.59
C PRO A 32 8.79 0.31 -3.48
N THR A 33 8.98 1.53 -2.98
CA THR A 33 9.87 1.82 -1.85
C THR A 33 9.17 1.67 -0.50
N MET A 34 7.97 1.11 -0.47
CA MET A 34 7.30 0.79 0.78
C MET A 34 8.07 -0.31 1.51
N PRO A 35 8.45 -0.14 2.79
CA PRO A 35 9.13 -1.19 3.57
C PRO A 35 8.17 -2.33 3.91
N GLU A 36 8.06 -3.30 3.00
CA GLU A 36 7.18 -4.48 3.15
C GLU A 36 7.61 -5.36 4.33
N GLU A 37 8.89 -5.35 4.67
CA GLU A 37 9.48 -6.12 5.77
C GLU A 37 8.84 -5.77 7.12
N LEU A 38 8.68 -4.47 7.41
CA LEU A 38 8.01 -4.01 8.63
C LEU A 38 6.53 -4.42 8.67
N ILE A 39 5.86 -4.41 7.50
CA ILE A 39 4.45 -4.80 7.39
C ILE A 39 4.31 -6.31 7.67
N TYR A 40 5.17 -7.14 7.08
CA TYR A 40 5.21 -8.58 7.36
C TYR A 40 5.51 -8.87 8.83
N ALA A 41 6.51 -8.20 9.40
CA ALA A 41 6.92 -8.39 10.79
C ALA A 41 5.82 -7.99 11.80
N ALA A 42 4.96 -7.04 11.44
CA ALA A 42 3.77 -6.68 12.22
C ALA A 42 2.60 -7.69 12.04
N GLY A 43 2.80 -8.80 11.32
CA GLY A 43 1.78 -9.82 11.08
C GLY A 43 0.71 -9.40 10.06
N VAL A 44 1.01 -8.42 9.20
CA VAL A 44 0.12 -7.90 8.17
C VAL A 44 0.57 -8.41 6.81
N LEU A 45 -0.37 -8.74 5.93
CA LEU A 45 -0.05 -9.07 4.54
C LEU A 45 0.05 -7.79 3.70
N PRO A 46 1.25 -7.38 3.22
CA PRO A 46 1.37 -6.34 2.22
C PRO A 46 0.87 -6.85 0.86
N VAL A 47 0.03 -6.04 0.20
CA VAL A 47 -0.49 -6.33 -1.15
C VAL A 47 -0.18 -5.18 -2.08
N ARG A 48 0.58 -5.46 -3.14
CA ARG A 48 0.87 -4.47 -4.17
C ARG A 48 -0.40 -4.04 -4.87
N LEU A 49 -0.72 -2.75 -4.84
CA LEU A 49 -1.83 -2.21 -5.61
C LEU A 49 -1.41 -2.08 -7.07
N LEU A 50 -1.93 -2.98 -7.90
CA LEU A 50 -1.66 -3.02 -9.33
C LEU A 50 -2.80 -2.38 -10.12
N SER A 51 -2.41 -1.61 -11.12
CA SER A 51 -3.32 -1.08 -12.14
C SER A 51 -3.90 -2.22 -12.98
N ARG A 52 -5.21 -2.14 -13.24
CA ARG A 52 -5.91 -2.91 -14.26
C ARG A 52 -6.82 -1.97 -15.00
N TYR A 53 -6.74 -1.99 -16.32
CA TYR A 53 -7.64 -1.19 -17.14
C TYR A 53 -9.08 -1.69 -16.99
N GLU A 54 -9.97 -0.75 -16.73
CA GLU A 54 -11.42 -0.87 -16.86
C GLU A 54 -11.93 0.48 -17.40
N PRO A 55 -13.09 0.52 -18.08
CA PRO A 55 -13.76 1.78 -18.36
C PRO A 55 -13.93 2.61 -17.08
N ASP A 56 -13.54 3.87 -17.16
CA ASP A 56 -13.46 4.79 -16.03
C ASP A 56 -14.53 5.87 -16.13
N ASP A 57 -15.41 5.89 -15.13
CA ASP A 57 -16.46 6.88 -14.90
C ASP A 57 -16.40 7.48 -13.49
N VAL A 58 -15.42 7.06 -12.68
CA VAL A 58 -15.32 7.39 -11.24
C VAL A 58 -14.05 8.18 -10.93
N SER A 59 -12.88 7.73 -11.39
CA SER A 59 -11.60 8.23 -10.88
C SER A 59 -11.31 9.68 -11.29
N GLU A 60 -11.88 10.14 -12.41
CA GLU A 60 -11.69 11.50 -12.94
C GLU A 60 -12.17 12.60 -11.99
N ARG A 61 -13.12 12.32 -11.10
CA ARG A 61 -13.63 13.29 -10.12
C ARG A 61 -12.68 13.50 -8.95
N TYR A 62 -11.74 12.59 -8.77
CA TYR A 62 -10.90 12.47 -7.59
C TYR A 62 -9.41 12.69 -7.88
N LEU A 63 -9.03 12.76 -9.15
CA LEU A 63 -7.66 13.01 -9.58
C LEU A 63 -7.60 14.20 -10.55
N PRO A 64 -6.52 15.00 -10.52
CA PRO A 64 -6.36 16.08 -11.47
C PRO A 64 -6.38 15.61 -12.95
N PRO A 65 -6.83 16.48 -13.88
CA PRO A 65 -6.63 16.26 -15.30
C PRO A 65 -5.15 15.96 -15.61
N GLY A 66 -4.88 14.99 -16.48
CA GLY A 66 -3.52 14.58 -16.84
C GLY A 66 -2.87 13.57 -15.88
N ALA A 67 -3.55 13.13 -14.81
CA ALA A 67 -3.06 12.04 -13.98
C ALA A 67 -2.71 10.79 -14.79
N CYS A 68 -1.57 10.16 -14.49
CA CYS A 68 -1.09 9.03 -15.29
C CYS A 68 -2.08 7.85 -15.24
N PRO A 69 -2.18 7.05 -16.32
CA PRO A 69 -3.16 5.96 -16.39
C PRO A 69 -3.03 4.93 -15.25
N ASN A 70 -1.81 4.69 -14.77
CA ASN A 70 -1.57 3.79 -13.65
C ASN A 70 -2.29 4.25 -12.37
N SER A 71 -2.12 5.51 -11.99
CA SER A 71 -2.75 6.10 -10.80
C SER A 71 -4.27 6.14 -10.90
N ARG A 72 -4.80 6.55 -12.06
CA ARG A 72 -6.24 6.54 -12.35
C ARG A 72 -6.84 5.15 -12.18
N ASN A 73 -6.24 4.15 -12.83
CA ASN A 73 -6.74 2.78 -12.76
C ASN A 73 -6.64 2.19 -11.35
N ILE A 74 -5.57 2.47 -10.58
CA ILE A 74 -5.49 1.98 -9.20
C ILE A 74 -6.62 2.57 -8.36
N LEU A 75 -6.86 3.89 -8.44
CA LEU A 75 -7.95 4.54 -7.72
C LEU A 75 -9.32 3.98 -8.15
N LEU A 76 -9.52 3.77 -9.45
CA LEU A 76 -10.74 3.16 -9.97
C LEU A 76 -10.97 1.75 -9.40
N GLN A 77 -9.94 0.90 -9.34
CA GLN A 77 -10.04 -0.44 -8.77
C GLN A 77 -10.38 -0.41 -7.28
N LEU A 78 -9.77 0.51 -6.52
CA LEU A 78 -10.11 0.75 -5.11
C LEU A 78 -11.57 1.20 -4.96
N ALA A 79 -11.99 2.21 -5.72
CA ALA A 79 -13.35 2.76 -5.68
C ALA A 79 -14.43 1.76 -6.10
N LYS A 80 -14.13 0.86 -7.04
CA LYS A 80 -15.02 -0.24 -7.46
C LYS A 80 -15.03 -1.43 -6.49
N GLY A 81 -14.36 -1.33 -5.35
CA GLY A 81 -14.35 -2.38 -4.32
C GLY A 81 -13.55 -3.64 -4.71
N ARG A 82 -12.67 -3.57 -5.73
CA ARG A 82 -11.84 -4.74 -6.11
C ARG A 82 -10.87 -5.14 -5.00
N TYR A 83 -10.56 -4.19 -4.11
CA TYR A 83 -9.69 -4.30 -2.95
C TYR A 83 -10.48 -4.15 -1.62
N ASP A 84 -11.75 -4.53 -1.57
CA ASP A 84 -12.62 -4.53 -0.37
C ASP A 84 -12.05 -5.27 0.87
N TYR A 85 -11.02 -6.10 0.70
CA TYR A 85 -10.37 -6.89 1.75
C TYR A 85 -9.28 -6.11 2.50
N LEU A 86 -8.92 -4.91 2.05
CA LEU A 86 -7.88 -4.11 2.67
C LEU A 86 -8.36 -3.54 4.02
N ASP A 87 -7.51 -3.65 5.02
CA ASP A 87 -7.66 -2.97 6.31
C ASP A 87 -6.80 -1.70 6.37
N GLY A 88 -5.84 -1.55 5.46
CA GLY A 88 -5.06 -0.34 5.35
C GLY A 88 -4.52 -0.05 3.96
N VAL A 89 -4.16 1.21 3.72
CA VAL A 89 -3.41 1.62 2.52
C VAL A 89 -2.15 2.38 2.91
N GLY A 90 -1.05 2.02 2.28
CA GLY A 90 0.26 2.65 2.42
C GLY A 90 0.70 3.37 1.16
N CYS A 91 1.33 4.52 1.33
CA CYS A 91 2.17 5.11 0.30
C CYS A 91 3.53 5.42 0.91
N SER A 92 4.59 5.22 0.15
CA SER A 92 5.87 5.85 0.43
C SER A 92 6.05 7.04 -0.49
N TRP A 93 6.87 8.01 -0.06
CA TRP A 93 7.14 9.20 -0.87
C TRP A 93 7.85 8.81 -2.18
N GLY A 94 7.06 8.74 -3.24
CA GLY A 94 7.51 8.43 -4.59
C GLY A 94 7.02 9.48 -5.58
N CYS A 95 6.37 9.04 -6.66
CA CYS A 95 5.83 9.95 -7.66
C CYS A 95 4.52 10.63 -7.22
N ASP A 96 4.31 11.85 -7.70
CA ASP A 96 3.19 12.70 -7.30
C ASP A 96 1.83 12.10 -7.66
N TRP A 97 1.73 11.41 -8.79
CA TRP A 97 0.47 10.79 -9.20
C TRP A 97 0.01 9.68 -8.24
N LEU A 98 0.92 8.90 -7.67
CA LEU A 98 0.57 7.92 -6.64
C LEU A 98 0.25 8.61 -5.31
N ARG A 99 0.93 9.71 -4.98
CA ARG A 99 0.59 10.53 -3.80
C ARG A 99 -0.82 11.10 -3.92
N HIS A 100 -1.22 11.62 -5.08
CA HIS A 100 -2.59 12.08 -5.32
C HIS A 100 -3.61 10.94 -5.21
N THR A 101 -3.26 9.74 -5.69
CA THR A 101 -4.10 8.53 -5.53
C THR A 101 -4.28 8.18 -4.05
N PHE A 102 -3.19 8.18 -3.29
CA PHE A 102 -3.21 7.94 -1.85
C PHE A 102 -4.04 9.01 -1.11
N SER A 103 -3.77 10.29 -1.34
CA SER A 103 -4.50 11.38 -0.69
C SER A 103 -5.98 11.36 -1.02
N SER A 104 -6.34 11.07 -2.27
CA SER A 104 -7.74 10.87 -2.64
C SER A 104 -8.37 9.72 -1.86
N TRP A 105 -7.66 8.59 -1.72
CA TRP A 105 -8.16 7.46 -0.96
C TRP A 105 -8.27 7.76 0.53
N GLN A 106 -7.33 8.51 1.10
CA GLN A 106 -7.37 8.93 2.49
C GLN A 106 -8.59 9.82 2.80
N ILE A 107 -9.02 10.65 1.84
CA ILE A 107 -10.17 11.56 2.01
C ILE A 107 -11.50 10.85 1.75
N HIS A 108 -11.56 9.96 0.74
CA HIS A 108 -12.82 9.42 0.21
C HIS A 108 -12.99 7.91 0.36
N GLY A 109 -11.91 7.20 0.70
CA GLY A 109 -11.90 5.75 0.90
C GLY A 109 -12.43 5.34 2.27
N ASN A 110 -12.32 4.06 2.57
CA ASN A 110 -12.95 3.45 3.74
C ASN A 110 -12.02 2.52 4.54
N THR A 111 -10.71 2.51 4.26
CA THR A 111 -9.77 1.73 5.08
C THR A 111 -9.53 2.38 6.43
N PRO A 112 -9.56 1.62 7.54
CA PRO A 112 -9.36 2.16 8.88
C PRO A 112 -7.92 2.63 9.15
N TYR A 113 -6.94 2.16 8.39
CA TYR A 113 -5.54 2.58 8.50
C TYR A 113 -5.03 3.16 7.19
N ASN A 114 -4.44 4.35 7.23
CA ASN A 114 -3.81 4.96 6.06
C ASN A 114 -2.49 5.61 6.51
N TYR A 115 -1.38 5.18 5.92
CA TYR A 115 -0.07 5.68 6.31
C TYR A 115 0.76 6.12 5.11
N ASN A 116 1.42 7.27 5.25
CA ASN A 116 2.35 7.78 4.25
C ASN A 116 3.74 7.93 4.88
N ILE A 117 4.70 7.14 4.42
CA ILE A 117 6.09 7.21 4.90
C ILE A 117 6.93 8.16 4.03
N PHE A 118 7.69 9.06 4.65
CA PHE A 118 8.67 9.85 3.92
C PHE A 118 9.88 8.99 3.57
N VAL A 119 10.24 8.96 2.29
CA VAL A 119 11.47 8.31 1.80
C VAL A 119 12.34 9.40 1.18
N PRO A 120 13.59 9.60 1.66
CA PRO A 120 14.48 10.61 1.11
C PRO A 120 14.76 10.38 -0.39
N VAL A 121 14.47 11.39 -1.21
CA VAL A 121 14.71 11.33 -2.67
C VAL A 121 16.20 11.38 -3.02
N PHE A 122 17.00 12.07 -2.20
CA PHE A 122 18.45 12.16 -2.38
C PHE A 122 19.19 11.22 -1.42
N ALA A 123 19.35 9.97 -1.83
CA ALA A 123 19.95 8.90 -1.01
C ALA A 123 21.40 9.16 -0.59
N GLN A 124 22.15 9.99 -1.36
CA GLN A 124 23.54 10.34 -1.07
C GLN A 124 23.67 11.53 -0.10
N GLY A 125 22.55 12.11 0.35
CA GLY A 125 22.55 13.19 1.33
C GLY A 125 23.14 12.72 2.66
N ARG A 126 23.94 13.57 3.30
CA ARG A 126 24.59 13.25 4.59
C ARG A 126 23.59 12.79 5.66
N GLN A 127 22.39 13.36 5.65
CA GLN A 127 21.32 13.06 6.60
C GLN A 127 20.29 12.05 6.10
N ALA A 128 20.40 11.57 4.84
CA ALA A 128 19.36 10.74 4.23
C ALA A 128 19.14 9.43 5.01
N LYS A 129 20.21 8.77 5.43
CA LYS A 129 20.14 7.54 6.23
C LYS A 129 19.47 7.76 7.59
N THR A 130 19.90 8.79 8.31
CA THR A 130 19.35 9.12 9.64
C THR A 130 17.88 9.50 9.55
N LEU A 131 17.49 10.27 8.53
CA LEU A 131 16.10 10.63 8.30
C LEU A 131 15.25 9.40 7.98
N LEU A 132 15.70 8.55 7.06
CA LEU A 132 14.98 7.32 6.72
C LEU A 132 14.84 6.39 7.93
N GLN A 133 15.89 6.25 8.73
CA GLN A 133 15.83 5.45 9.96
C GLN A 133 14.77 5.97 10.93
N GLY A 134 14.68 7.29 11.13
CA GLY A 134 13.63 7.89 11.96
C GLY A 134 12.23 7.65 11.40
N GLU A 135 12.03 7.82 10.09
CA GLU A 135 10.75 7.55 9.42
C GLU A 135 10.32 6.07 9.52
N LEU A 136 11.29 5.15 9.44
CA LEU A 136 11.03 3.72 9.61
C LEU A 136 10.66 3.37 11.06
N GLU A 137 11.27 4.00 12.06
CA GLU A 137 10.90 3.78 13.47
C GLU A 137 9.48 4.29 13.75
N ILE A 138 9.13 5.50 13.26
CA ILE A 138 7.77 6.04 13.41
C ILE A 138 6.75 5.15 12.69
N PHE A 139 7.09 4.65 11.50
CA PHE A 139 6.20 3.74 10.79
C PHE A 139 6.04 2.41 11.52
N LYS A 140 7.11 1.85 12.07
CA LYS A 140 7.08 0.66 12.92
C LYS A 140 6.15 0.87 14.11
N GLU A 141 6.34 1.93 14.90
CA GLU A 141 5.48 2.25 16.04
C GLU A 141 4.01 2.35 15.65
N SER A 142 3.72 2.99 14.50
CA SER A 142 2.35 3.10 13.97
C SER A 142 1.75 1.74 13.57
N LEU A 143 2.55 0.84 13.00
CA LEU A 143 2.11 -0.52 12.70
C LEU A 143 1.85 -1.32 13.98
N GLU A 144 2.71 -1.20 14.99
CA GLU A 144 2.54 -1.88 16.27
C GLU A 144 1.26 -1.41 16.99
N GLU A 145 0.98 -0.09 16.99
CA GLU A 145 -0.26 0.46 17.53
C GLU A 145 -1.49 -0.05 16.77
N TRP A 146 -1.45 -0.06 15.44
CA TRP A 146 -2.57 -0.49 14.61
C TRP A 146 -2.86 -2.00 14.72
N THR A 147 -1.81 -2.82 14.82
CA THR A 147 -1.92 -4.27 14.78
C THR A 147 -2.02 -4.91 16.16
N GLY A 148 -1.48 -4.24 17.19
CA GLY A 148 -1.25 -4.80 18.52
C GLY A 148 -0.07 -5.78 18.59
N ASN A 149 0.69 -5.95 17.51
CA ASN A 149 1.84 -6.85 17.44
C ASN A 149 3.14 -6.06 17.56
N THR A 150 4.08 -6.50 18.40
CA THR A 150 5.43 -5.93 18.45
C THR A 150 6.28 -6.47 17.30
N VAL A 151 6.92 -5.56 16.56
CA VAL A 151 7.89 -5.87 15.52
C VAL A 151 9.23 -6.17 16.18
N THR A 152 9.65 -7.44 16.11
CA THR A 152 10.91 -7.92 16.69
C THR A 152 11.96 -8.15 15.60
N GLU A 153 13.24 -8.11 15.95
CA GLU A 153 14.33 -8.46 15.05
C GLU A 153 14.14 -9.85 14.41
N GLN A 154 13.67 -10.83 15.20
CA GLN A 154 13.38 -12.17 14.69
C GLN A 154 12.26 -12.20 13.65
N ALA A 155 11.32 -11.24 13.69
CA ALA A 155 10.25 -11.14 12.71
C ALA A 155 10.69 -10.41 11.43
N LEU A 156 11.87 -9.80 11.42
CA LEU A 156 12.47 -9.09 10.28
C LEU A 156 13.48 -9.95 9.50
N ASP A 157 13.94 -11.06 10.09
CA ASP A 157 14.83 -12.08 9.49
C ASP A 157 14.07 -13.17 8.70
#